data_AF-A0AAV9NMT4-F1
#
_entry.id   AF-A0AAV9NMT4-F1
#
_cell.length_a   1.000
_cell.length_b   1.000
_cell.length_c   1.000
_cell.angle_alpha   90.00
_cell.angle_beta   90.00
_cell.angle_gamma   90.00
#
_symmetry.space_group_name_H-M   'P 1'
#
loop_
_entity.id
_entity.type
_entity.pdbx_description
1 polymer ?
#
loop_
_entity_poly.entity_id
_entity_poly.type
_entity_poly.pdbx_seq_one_letter_code
_entity_poly.pdbx_strand_id
1 'polypeptide(L)'
;MSKTPPHSGSFLADIPNYIKPFPPSLEVEDLDYLQKKGVFALPDSDVQDACLRSYFKHIHPIYPVIDPVTVTPMLKDGNKKKEKMSLLLIYAIIFVGSTWIDIKLLRKLGFLSRRVFRKSIHKKMRLLYDADYETDRLCLIQVFILWTFWFEGPNENKDGWHWIGVALSLSRVIGLHQASLDAAGTKSSINRFRRRLWWCLATRDVICSFALSRCPRITDISHNVSMIGIEDFDFNPMPAIIQMSNSQSLCQQQTLARICVHYFKLVSIFGKICKAAYPESGSGKSSVLYSSEQLEGMDSIGGDRNLSVANQLKMFQAQLDQWRREVPDDLWHDSNLLSNLDGAERVEQVHRGLLSMMYYATVMILHRPQMGAMNTTGHSVNITQSTVPDPPRVLVRFAAMQMTQIAMDFYQEDLVESLAATCISCLILASISHIFDIMSVEQVVQSEARKKLEQCRAIFHAFADQQAGGLWGLGVIDYIMFRLKHQQFHRKIDVTPFQGNSNSLSLERSNEASISDDVNAQDQLHTNHILATTDSSRKQDTEGFSNGSSSTSHIPVFPSPRQPFGFNESFLPGLSLDQPLPDNLMSFLGPDIAWLEFPNPCETLDVMSWSGTGGG
;
A
#
# COMPACT_ATOMS: atom_id res chain seq x y z
N MET A 1 42.60 50.51 25.94
CA MET A 1 42.48 50.58 24.47
C MET A 1 42.86 49.24 23.88
N SER A 2 42.09 48.79 22.86
CA SER A 2 42.39 47.70 21.92
C SER A 2 42.24 46.26 22.44
N LYS A 3 41.39 45.38 21.91
CA LYS A 3 40.45 45.43 20.77
C LYS A 3 39.41 44.33 21.04
N THR A 4 38.15 44.69 21.24
CA THR A 4 37.02 43.79 21.01
C THR A 4 36.92 43.54 19.51
N PRO A 5 36.68 42.31 19.04
CA PRO A 5 36.39 42.09 17.63
C PRO A 5 35.00 42.66 17.32
N PRO A 6 34.86 43.50 16.28
CA PRO A 6 33.56 43.88 15.76
C PRO A 6 33.12 42.92 14.63
N HIS A 7 31.81 42.86 14.42
CA HIS A 7 31.08 42.23 13.30
C HIS A 7 30.79 40.73 13.48
N SER A 8 29.55 40.27 13.28
CA SER A 8 28.67 40.56 12.13
C SER A 8 27.18 40.63 12.50
N GLY A 9 26.47 41.59 11.89
CA GLY A 9 25.13 42.04 12.25
C GLY A 9 24.00 41.04 12.07
N SER A 10 22.94 41.27 12.84
CA SER A 10 21.66 40.59 12.80
C SER A 10 20.95 40.81 11.45
N PHE A 11 21.27 39.99 10.45
CA PHE A 11 20.35 39.75 9.34
C PHE A 11 19.34 38.68 9.78
N LEU A 12 18.48 39.01 10.74
CA LEU A 12 17.29 38.19 10.97
C LEU A 12 16.46 38.28 9.68
N ALA A 13 16.21 37.13 9.03
CA ALA A 13 15.34 37.09 7.88
C ALA A 13 14.00 37.71 8.22
N ASP A 14 13.51 38.57 7.32
CA ASP A 14 12.18 39.14 7.44
C ASP A 14 11.15 38.03 7.19
N ILE A 15 10.60 37.48 8.26
CA ILE A 15 9.57 36.44 8.18
C ILE A 15 8.22 37.12 7.99
N PRO A 16 7.37 36.63 7.07
CA PRO A 16 6.04 37.20 6.87
C PRO A 16 5.23 37.33 8.17
N ASN A 17 4.52 38.44 8.32
CA ASN A 17 3.80 38.81 9.55
C ASN A 17 2.72 37.80 10.00
N TYR A 18 2.24 36.93 9.10
CA TYR A 18 1.27 35.87 9.40
C TYR A 18 1.89 34.66 10.11
N ILE A 19 3.22 34.60 10.23
CA ILE A 19 3.94 33.50 10.89
C ILE A 19 4.19 33.86 12.36
N LYS A 20 4.10 32.85 13.24
CA LYS A 20 4.44 32.99 14.67
C LYS A 20 5.87 33.54 14.82
N PRO A 21 6.12 34.41 15.81
CA PRO A 21 7.49 34.86 16.10
C PRO A 21 8.39 33.68 16.47
N PHE A 22 9.70 33.90 16.39
CA PHE A 22 10.68 32.89 16.82
C PHE A 22 10.43 32.44 18.27
N PRO A 23 10.57 31.14 18.57
CA PRO A 23 10.49 30.66 19.94
C PRO A 23 11.56 31.32 20.80
N PRO A 24 11.24 31.81 22.01
CA PRO A 24 12.23 32.43 22.90
C PRO A 24 13.26 31.43 23.44
N SER A 25 12.96 30.13 23.36
CA SER A 25 13.85 29.04 23.77
C SER A 25 14.90 28.68 22.73
N LEU A 26 14.82 29.22 21.51
CA LEU A 26 15.73 28.88 20.43
C LEU A 26 17.00 29.72 20.53
N GLU A 27 18.16 29.07 20.57
CA GLU A 27 19.46 29.73 20.68
C GLU A 27 19.80 30.52 19.41
N VAL A 28 20.66 31.54 19.54
CA VAL A 28 21.03 32.41 18.41
C VAL A 28 21.83 31.61 17.37
N GLU A 29 22.66 30.67 17.82
CA GLU A 29 23.43 29.76 17.01
C GLU A 29 22.53 28.86 16.14
N ASP A 30 21.44 28.35 16.72
CA ASP A 30 20.44 27.56 16.00
C ASP A 30 19.68 28.41 14.98
N LEU A 31 19.29 29.64 15.34
CA LEU A 31 18.67 30.58 14.40
C LEU A 31 19.58 30.87 13.20
N ASP A 32 20.86 31.14 13.44
CA ASP A 32 21.86 31.36 12.39
C ASP A 32 22.06 30.12 11.52
N TYR A 33 22.07 28.93 12.13
CA TYR A 33 22.15 27.67 11.40
C TYR A 33 20.93 27.44 10.49
N LEU A 34 19.71 27.62 11.02
CA LEU A 34 18.46 27.51 10.26
C LEU A 34 18.39 28.53 9.12
N GLN A 35 18.84 29.77 9.38
CA GLN A 35 18.94 30.83 8.37
C GLN A 35 19.92 30.44 7.26
N LYS A 36 21.12 29.96 7.58
CA LYS A 36 22.12 29.48 6.60
C LYS A 36 21.60 28.30 5.78
N LYS A 37 20.73 27.46 6.34
CA LYS A 37 20.06 26.36 5.62
C LYS A 37 18.85 26.82 4.79
N GLY A 38 18.52 28.12 4.80
CA GLY A 38 17.42 28.70 4.03
C GLY A 38 16.03 28.30 4.55
N VAL A 39 15.92 27.95 5.83
CA VAL A 39 14.66 27.52 6.44
C VAL A 39 13.64 28.65 6.50
N PHE A 40 14.08 29.91 6.61
CA PHE A 40 13.19 31.07 6.66
C PHE A 40 12.85 31.65 5.26
N ALA A 41 13.45 31.11 4.20
CA ALA A 41 13.12 31.48 2.82
C ALA A 41 11.92 30.66 2.31
N LEU A 42 10.70 31.17 2.49
CA LEU A 42 9.49 30.52 1.97
C LEU A 42 9.43 30.60 0.43
N PRO A 43 8.74 29.67 -0.25
CA PRO A 43 8.46 29.77 -1.67
C PRO A 43 7.63 31.03 -2.00
N ASP A 44 7.65 31.47 -3.26
CA ASP A 44 6.83 32.59 -3.73
C ASP A 44 5.33 32.37 -3.43
N SER A 45 4.60 33.46 -3.23
CA SER A 45 3.17 33.43 -2.87
C SER A 45 2.33 32.60 -3.85
N ASP A 46 2.64 32.64 -5.14
CA ASP A 46 1.88 31.87 -6.14
C ASP A 46 2.07 30.36 -5.95
N VAL A 47 3.24 29.92 -5.49
CA VAL A 47 3.52 28.51 -5.16
C VAL A 47 2.85 28.13 -3.86
N GLN A 48 2.87 29.01 -2.86
CA GLN A 48 2.14 28.80 -1.61
C GLN A 48 0.63 28.64 -1.87
N ASP A 49 0.03 29.53 -2.66
CA ASP A 49 -1.39 29.49 -3.05
C ASP A 49 -1.72 28.22 -3.83
N ALA A 50 -0.88 27.83 -4.79
CA ALA A 50 -1.07 26.60 -5.56
C ALA A 50 -1.00 25.33 -4.68
N CYS A 51 -0.06 25.29 -3.73
CA CYS A 51 0.03 24.17 -2.79
C CYS A 51 -1.18 24.14 -1.84
N LEU A 52 -1.63 25.29 -1.36
CA LEU A 52 -2.78 25.41 -0.47
C LEU A 52 -4.06 24.91 -1.16
N ARG A 53 -4.32 25.35 -2.40
CA ARG A 53 -5.40 24.83 -3.24
C ARG A 53 -5.32 23.32 -3.39
N SER A 54 -4.12 22.80 -3.69
CA SER A 54 -3.90 21.37 -3.88
C SER A 54 -4.18 20.56 -2.61
N TYR A 55 -3.80 21.08 -1.43
CA TYR A 55 -4.11 20.45 -0.15
C TYR A 55 -5.62 20.33 0.09
N PHE A 56 -6.38 21.43 -0.09
CA PHE A 56 -7.83 21.41 0.10
C PHE A 56 -8.57 20.59 -0.94
N LYS A 57 -7.99 20.46 -2.13
CA LYS A 57 -8.52 19.64 -3.21
C LYS A 57 -8.32 18.14 -2.99
N HIS A 58 -7.11 17.72 -2.65
CA HIS A 58 -6.74 16.29 -2.70
C HIS A 58 -6.62 15.61 -1.33
N ILE A 59 -6.39 16.37 -0.25
CA ILE A 59 -6.10 15.82 1.08
C ILE A 59 -7.22 16.09 2.06
N HIS A 60 -7.63 17.36 2.17
CA HIS A 60 -8.62 17.80 3.15
C HIS A 60 -9.94 17.01 3.12
N PRO A 61 -10.47 16.54 1.97
CA PRO A 61 -11.72 15.80 1.95
C PRO A 61 -11.70 14.48 2.73
N ILE A 62 -10.52 13.85 2.90
CA ILE A 62 -10.35 12.59 3.63
C ILE A 62 -9.51 12.78 4.90
N TYR A 63 -8.68 13.81 4.95
CA TYR A 63 -7.85 14.17 6.10
C TYR A 63 -8.05 15.64 6.45
N PRO A 64 -9.23 16.04 7.00
CA PRO A 64 -9.53 17.42 7.40
C PRO A 64 -8.79 17.82 8.69
N VAL A 65 -7.45 17.74 8.67
CA VAL A 65 -6.60 18.01 9.83
C VAL A 65 -6.42 19.50 10.10
N ILE A 66 -6.74 20.37 9.15
CA ILE A 66 -6.61 21.83 9.27
C ILE A 66 -7.97 22.47 9.06
N ASP A 67 -8.34 23.39 9.95
CA ASP A 67 -9.52 24.22 9.76
C ASP A 67 -9.27 25.24 8.63
N PRO A 68 -10.17 25.36 7.64
CA PRO A 68 -10.12 26.39 6.61
C PRO A 68 -9.83 27.80 7.13
N VAL A 69 -10.34 28.16 8.31
CA VAL A 69 -10.16 29.48 8.90
C VAL A 69 -8.70 29.71 9.30
N THR A 70 -7.98 28.67 9.74
CA THR A 70 -6.59 28.76 10.21
C THR A 70 -5.61 29.17 9.10
N VAL A 71 -5.92 28.88 7.84
CA VAL A 71 -5.04 29.23 6.70
C VAL A 71 -5.33 30.60 6.09
N THR A 72 -6.41 31.27 6.52
CA THR A 72 -6.77 32.62 6.06
C THR A 72 -5.61 33.63 6.14
N PRO A 73 -4.75 33.62 7.18
CA PRO A 73 -3.59 34.51 7.25
C PRO A 73 -2.56 34.32 6.14
N MET A 74 -2.49 33.15 5.49
CA MET A 74 -1.58 32.89 4.37
C MET A 74 -2.04 33.55 3.06
N LEU A 75 -3.30 33.97 2.98
CA LEU A 75 -3.91 34.48 1.75
C LEU A 75 -3.57 35.95 1.54
N LYS A 76 -3.45 36.38 0.27
CA LYS A 76 -3.12 37.77 -0.12
C LYS A 76 -4.10 38.81 0.47
N ASP A 77 -5.37 38.44 0.64
CA ASP A 77 -6.44 39.26 1.25
C ASP A 77 -6.67 38.96 2.75
N GLY A 78 -5.75 38.22 3.38
CA GLY A 78 -5.81 37.81 4.78
C GLY A 78 -5.99 39.02 5.70
N ASN A 79 -7.16 39.09 6.33
CA ASN A 79 -7.45 40.12 7.32
C ASN A 79 -6.36 40.11 8.40
N LYS A 80 -5.86 41.29 8.81
CA LYS A 80 -4.79 41.48 9.81
C LYS A 80 -5.21 41.05 11.24
N LYS A 81 -5.99 39.99 11.38
CA LYS A 81 -6.31 39.38 12.68
C LYS A 81 -5.03 38.81 13.28
N LYS A 82 -4.95 38.86 14.61
CA LYS A 82 -3.76 38.51 15.42
C LYS A 82 -3.33 37.03 15.35
N GLU A 83 -4.08 36.16 14.69
CA GLU A 83 -3.77 34.72 14.67
C GLU A 83 -2.63 34.43 13.69
N LYS A 84 -1.53 33.97 14.26
CA LYS A 84 -0.30 33.62 13.54
C LYS A 84 -0.17 32.12 13.42
N MET A 85 0.38 31.67 12.30
CA MET A 85 0.49 30.26 11.97
C MET A 85 1.91 29.74 12.22
N SER A 86 2.01 28.45 12.55
CA SER A 86 3.30 27.77 12.69
C SER A 86 4.02 27.70 11.34
N LEU A 87 5.30 28.08 11.32
CA LEU A 87 6.15 27.89 10.13
C LEU A 87 6.24 26.41 9.74
N LEU A 88 6.31 25.51 10.74
CA LEU A 88 6.37 24.08 10.51
C LEU A 88 5.08 23.55 9.86
N LEU A 89 3.91 24.03 10.32
CA LEU A 89 2.63 23.67 9.71
C LEU A 89 2.48 24.21 8.29
N ILE A 90 2.92 25.45 8.04
CA ILE A 90 2.95 26.03 6.69
C ILE A 90 3.78 25.13 5.76
N TYR A 91 4.97 24.72 6.19
CA TYR A 91 5.79 23.81 5.40
C TYR A 91 5.14 22.43 5.22
N ALA A 92 4.44 21.89 6.22
CA ALA A 92 3.70 20.64 6.08
C ALA A 92 2.58 20.73 5.02
N ILE A 93 1.86 21.85 4.96
CA ILE A 93 0.83 22.11 3.94
C ILE A 93 1.46 22.21 2.55
N ILE A 94 2.53 22.99 2.41
CA ILE A 94 3.27 23.14 1.15
C ILE A 94 3.83 21.77 0.70
N PHE A 95 4.38 21.01 1.64
CA PHE A 95 4.95 19.69 1.40
C PHE A 95 3.94 18.72 0.79
N VAL A 96 2.75 18.61 1.38
CA VAL A 96 1.74 17.68 0.86
C VAL A 96 1.07 18.25 -0.40
N GLY A 97 0.74 19.55 -0.41
CA GLY A 97 0.10 20.21 -1.54
C GLY A 97 0.94 20.19 -2.81
N SER A 98 2.27 20.28 -2.69
CA SER A 98 3.19 20.25 -3.84
C SER A 98 3.26 18.91 -4.59
N THR A 99 2.52 17.89 -4.15
CA THR A 99 2.29 16.66 -4.93
C THR A 99 1.55 16.96 -6.23
N TRP A 100 0.57 17.87 -6.23
CA TRP A 100 -0.36 18.10 -7.37
C TRP A 100 -0.16 19.44 -8.10
N ILE A 101 0.84 20.24 -7.72
CA ILE A 101 1.05 21.55 -8.36
C ILE A 101 1.59 21.43 -9.78
N ASP A 102 1.32 22.42 -10.65
CA ASP A 102 1.90 22.45 -12.00
C ASP A 102 3.43 22.54 -11.92
N ILE A 103 4.11 21.58 -12.58
CA ILE A 103 5.57 21.54 -12.66
C ILE A 103 6.16 22.81 -13.29
N LYS A 104 5.43 23.51 -14.16
CA LYS A 104 5.87 24.78 -14.77
C LYS A 104 6.14 25.86 -13.72
N LEU A 105 5.32 25.89 -12.66
CA LEU A 105 5.48 26.85 -11.56
C LEU A 105 6.77 26.57 -10.78
N LEU A 106 7.08 25.29 -10.56
CA LEU A 106 8.30 24.86 -9.88
C LEU A 106 9.56 25.07 -10.72
N ARG A 107 9.48 24.87 -12.05
CA ARG A 107 10.62 25.11 -12.96
C ARG A 107 11.07 26.56 -12.96
N LYS A 108 10.15 27.53 -12.80
CA LYS A 108 10.48 28.95 -12.62
C LYS A 108 11.34 29.22 -11.39
N LEU A 109 11.20 28.38 -10.35
CA LEU A 109 12.00 28.41 -9.13
C LEU A 109 13.28 27.56 -9.23
N GLY A 110 13.61 27.01 -10.39
CA GLY A 110 14.81 26.19 -10.62
C GLY A 110 14.67 24.72 -10.22
N PHE A 111 13.46 24.23 -9.90
CA PHE A 111 13.25 22.82 -9.57
C PHE A 111 12.95 21.99 -10.82
N LEU A 112 13.70 20.89 -11.01
CA LEU A 112 13.56 19.99 -12.17
C LEU A 112 12.32 19.09 -12.06
N SER A 113 11.90 18.73 -10.84
CA SER A 113 10.74 17.87 -10.60
C SER A 113 10.03 18.22 -9.29
N ARG A 114 8.74 17.83 -9.18
CA ARG A 114 7.96 17.93 -7.94
C ARG A 114 8.63 17.21 -6.79
N ARG A 115 9.22 16.03 -7.06
CA ARG A 115 9.95 15.23 -6.08
C ARG A 115 11.12 16.00 -5.45
N VAL A 116 11.93 16.68 -6.27
CA VAL A 116 13.09 17.47 -5.77
C VAL A 116 12.60 18.65 -4.91
N PHE A 117 11.54 19.35 -5.34
CA PHE A 117 10.93 20.40 -4.52
C PHE A 117 10.42 19.86 -3.19
N ARG A 118 9.62 18.79 -3.21
CA ARG A 118 9.09 18.13 -1.99
C ARG A 118 10.21 17.71 -1.04
N LYS A 119 11.30 17.16 -1.56
CA LYS A 119 12.50 16.79 -0.77
C LYS A 119 13.14 18.00 -0.09
N SER A 120 13.20 19.14 -0.80
CA SER A 120 13.72 20.39 -0.22
C SER A 120 12.86 20.90 0.94
N ILE A 121 11.53 20.86 0.79
CA ILE A 121 10.58 21.25 1.85
C ILE A 121 10.65 20.28 3.03
N HIS A 122 10.67 18.97 2.75
CA HIS A 122 10.84 17.93 3.76
C HIS A 122 12.11 18.14 4.61
N LYS A 123 13.23 18.53 3.98
CA LYS A 123 14.47 18.87 4.69
C LYS A 123 14.30 20.08 5.61
N LYS A 124 13.58 21.13 5.19
CA LYS A 124 13.28 22.29 6.03
C LYS A 124 12.39 21.93 7.22
N MET A 125 11.36 21.09 7.00
CA MET A 125 10.52 20.58 8.09
C MET A 125 11.34 19.80 9.12
N ARG A 126 12.25 18.93 8.66
CA ARG A 126 13.15 18.18 9.55
C ARG A 126 14.03 19.09 10.40
N LEU A 127 14.64 20.11 9.78
CA LEU A 127 15.47 21.08 10.52
C LEU A 127 14.68 21.84 11.59
N LEU A 128 13.44 22.25 11.29
CA LEU A 128 12.56 22.91 12.26
C LEU A 128 12.14 21.98 13.40
N TYR A 129 11.86 20.71 13.09
CA TYR A 129 11.49 19.73 14.09
C TYR A 129 12.66 19.36 15.01
N ASP A 130 13.85 19.12 14.43
CA ASP A 130 15.04 18.75 15.19
C ASP A 130 15.55 19.91 16.07
N ALA A 131 15.15 21.17 15.76
CA ALA A 131 15.44 22.37 16.56
C ALA A 131 14.31 22.73 17.56
N ASP A 132 13.33 21.84 17.77
CA ASP A 132 12.17 22.06 18.66
C ASP A 132 11.40 23.39 18.39
N TYR A 133 11.32 23.79 17.11
CA TYR A 133 10.78 25.10 16.72
C TYR A 133 9.28 25.27 17.02
N GLU A 134 8.49 24.20 16.99
CA GLU A 134 7.07 24.23 17.34
C GLU A 134 6.81 23.42 18.60
N THR A 135 6.13 24.06 19.57
CA THR A 135 5.84 23.47 20.88
C THR A 135 4.36 23.15 21.07
N ASP A 136 3.48 23.71 20.25
CA ASP A 136 2.07 23.39 20.25
C ASP A 136 1.86 21.94 19.77
N ARG A 137 1.49 21.11 20.74
CA ARG A 137 1.31 19.67 20.54
C ARG A 137 0.18 19.35 19.56
N LEU A 138 -0.87 20.16 19.51
CA LEU A 138 -1.96 19.99 18.54
C LEU A 138 -1.43 20.24 17.12
N CYS A 139 -0.66 21.32 16.95
CA CYS A 139 0.00 21.66 15.70
C CYS A 139 0.97 20.57 15.24
N LEU A 140 1.80 20.04 16.15
CA LEU A 140 2.69 18.92 15.88
C LEU A 140 1.94 17.66 15.42
N ILE A 141 0.79 17.33 16.02
CA ILE A 141 -0.02 16.19 15.56
C ILE A 141 -0.50 16.40 14.12
N GLN A 142 -1.00 17.60 13.78
CA GLN A 142 -1.39 17.92 12.39
C GLN A 142 -0.20 17.76 11.44
N VAL A 143 0.96 18.30 11.81
CA VAL A 143 2.21 18.21 11.04
C VAL A 143 2.59 16.74 10.83
N PHE A 144 2.64 15.91 11.87
CA PHE A 144 3.06 14.53 11.76
C PHE A 144 2.11 13.69 10.90
N ILE A 145 0.79 13.91 11.00
CA ILE A 145 -0.18 13.26 10.10
C ILE A 145 0.14 13.62 8.65
N LEU A 146 0.36 14.90 8.33
CA LEU A 146 0.72 15.35 6.98
C LEU A 146 2.11 14.86 6.53
N TRP A 147 3.04 14.71 7.47
CA TRP A 147 4.39 14.22 7.19
C TRP A 147 4.37 12.75 6.74
N THR A 148 3.41 11.95 7.20
CA THR A 148 3.27 10.56 6.76
C THR A 148 3.00 10.39 5.25
N PHE A 149 2.77 11.46 4.49
CA PHE A 149 2.66 11.43 3.02
C PHE A 149 4.04 11.45 2.32
N TRP A 150 5.12 11.43 3.08
CA TRP A 150 6.48 11.21 2.58
C TRP A 150 6.77 9.72 2.40
N PHE A 151 7.34 9.37 1.25
CA PHE A 151 7.87 8.04 0.96
C PHE A 151 8.92 8.14 -0.17
N GLU A 152 10.17 7.80 0.10
CA GLU A 152 11.20 7.56 -0.93
C GLU A 152 11.59 6.08 -1.05
N GLY A 153 11.20 5.25 -0.11
CA GLY A 153 11.47 3.81 -0.11
C GLY A 153 11.31 3.17 1.28
N PRO A 154 11.47 1.84 1.39
CA PRO A 154 11.23 1.08 2.62
C PRO A 154 12.36 1.20 3.67
N ASN A 155 13.56 1.68 3.31
CA ASN A 155 14.72 1.79 4.22
C ASN A 155 14.79 3.12 4.97
N GLU A 156 13.70 3.88 5.01
CA GLU A 156 13.68 5.10 5.78
C GLU A 156 13.63 4.80 7.29
N ASN A 157 14.66 5.23 8.02
CA ASN A 157 14.69 5.12 9.49
C ASN A 157 13.47 5.79 10.16
N LYS A 158 12.90 6.83 9.53
CA LYS A 158 11.73 7.57 9.99
C LYS A 158 10.64 7.55 8.91
N ASP A 159 10.13 6.36 8.61
CA ASP A 159 9.03 6.13 7.66
C ASP A 159 7.68 6.71 8.16
N GLY A 160 6.62 6.62 7.35
CA GLY A 160 5.29 7.08 7.73
C GLY A 160 4.72 6.38 8.98
N TRP A 161 5.15 5.15 9.27
CA TRP A 161 4.75 4.42 10.47
C TRP A 161 5.46 4.94 11.73
N HIS A 162 6.70 5.43 11.63
CA HIS A 162 7.38 6.15 12.70
C HIS A 162 6.63 7.44 13.06
N TRP A 163 6.37 8.32 12.08
CA TRP A 163 5.73 9.62 12.33
C TRP A 163 4.32 9.50 12.87
N ILE A 164 3.53 8.53 12.41
CA ILE A 164 2.21 8.29 12.99
C ILE A 164 2.32 7.77 14.44
N GLY A 165 3.36 7.00 14.77
CA GLY A 165 3.65 6.58 16.14
C GLY A 165 3.98 7.75 17.06
N VAL A 166 4.77 8.72 16.59
CA VAL A 166 5.06 9.97 17.33
C VAL A 166 3.76 10.77 17.54
N ALA A 167 2.94 10.92 16.49
CA ALA A 167 1.66 11.60 16.58
C ALA A 167 0.70 10.94 17.58
N LEU A 168 0.67 9.60 17.61
CA LEU A 168 -0.13 8.82 18.57
C LEU A 168 0.32 9.06 20.00
N SER A 169 1.63 9.00 20.28
CA SER A 169 2.17 9.30 21.59
C SER A 169 1.77 10.70 22.06
N LEU A 170 1.89 11.70 21.17
CA LEU A 170 1.54 13.07 21.47
C LEU A 170 0.03 13.28 21.67
N SER A 171 -0.78 12.56 20.89
CA SER A 171 -2.24 12.55 21.02
C SER A 171 -2.72 12.03 22.38
N ARG A 172 -1.98 11.08 22.96
CA ARG A 172 -2.26 10.56 24.30
C ARG A 172 -1.96 11.59 25.38
N VAL A 173 -0.82 12.27 25.26
CA VAL A 173 -0.39 13.34 26.17
C VAL A 173 -1.42 14.48 26.26
N ILE A 174 -2.07 14.84 25.15
CA ILE A 174 -3.09 15.91 25.14
C ILE A 174 -4.54 15.41 25.29
N GLY A 175 -4.73 14.12 25.57
CA GLY A 175 -6.06 13.52 25.76
C GLY A 175 -6.93 13.50 24.49
N LEU A 176 -6.35 13.42 23.29
CA LEU A 176 -7.12 13.38 22.03
C LEU A 176 -7.85 12.05 21.83
N HIS A 177 -7.33 10.97 22.41
CA HIS A 177 -7.95 9.64 22.47
C HIS A 177 -9.15 9.56 23.43
N GLN A 178 -9.44 10.64 24.15
CA GLN A 178 -10.52 10.70 25.13
C GLN A 178 -11.69 11.53 24.61
N ALA A 179 -12.91 11.10 24.92
CA ALA A 179 -14.12 11.89 24.75
C ALA A 179 -13.97 13.21 25.52
N SER A 180 -14.40 14.30 24.91
CA SER A 180 -14.36 15.60 25.58
C SER A 180 -15.29 15.60 26.78
N LEU A 181 -14.79 16.06 27.93
CA LEU A 181 -15.55 16.18 29.18
C LEU A 181 -16.68 17.23 29.06
N ASP A 182 -16.54 18.18 28.13
CA ASP A 182 -17.47 19.30 27.91
C ASP A 182 -18.45 19.02 26.75
N ALA A 183 -19.11 17.85 26.73
CA ALA A 183 -20.03 17.46 25.65
C ALA A 183 -21.26 18.38 25.51
N ALA A 184 -21.60 19.16 26.55
CA ALA A 184 -22.86 19.92 26.65
C ALA A 184 -22.74 21.46 26.62
N GLY A 185 -21.55 22.06 26.47
CA GLY A 185 -21.40 23.53 26.60
C GLY A 185 -20.32 24.16 25.72
N THR A 186 -20.69 25.22 24.98
CA THR A 186 -19.90 26.34 24.42
C THR A 186 -18.65 26.06 23.56
N LYS A 187 -18.08 24.84 23.54
CA LYS A 187 -16.88 24.41 22.81
C LYS A 187 -17.19 23.38 21.70
N SER A 188 -18.40 23.38 21.15
CA SER A 188 -18.82 22.38 20.15
C SER A 188 -17.85 22.30 18.96
N SER A 189 -17.43 23.42 18.38
CA SER A 189 -16.50 23.44 17.24
C SER A 189 -15.12 22.84 17.55
N ILE A 190 -14.56 23.14 18.73
CA ILE A 190 -13.29 22.58 19.19
C ILE A 190 -13.41 21.07 19.38
N ASN A 191 -14.50 20.60 19.98
CA ASN A 191 -14.76 19.18 20.18
C ASN A 191 -14.95 18.44 18.85
N ARG A 192 -15.70 19.02 17.89
CA ARG A 192 -15.81 18.53 16.51
C ARG A 192 -14.45 18.41 15.86
N PHE A 193 -13.63 19.47 15.92
CA PHE A 193 -12.28 19.46 15.36
C PHE A 193 -11.38 18.40 16.01
N ARG A 194 -11.41 18.26 17.34
CA ARG A 194 -10.66 17.20 18.05
C ARG A 194 -11.07 15.81 17.57
N ARG A 195 -12.36 15.56 17.38
CA ARG A 195 -12.87 14.28 16.84
C ARG A 195 -12.46 14.07 15.38
N ARG A 196 -12.54 15.10 14.53
CA ARG A 196 -11.98 15.07 13.15
C ARG A 196 -10.50 14.68 13.16
N LEU A 197 -9.70 15.35 14.00
CA LEU A 197 -8.26 15.12 14.10
C LEU A 197 -7.93 13.71 14.63
N TRP A 198 -8.66 13.23 15.64
CA TRP A 198 -8.52 11.86 16.14
C TRP A 198 -8.78 10.83 15.06
N TRP A 199 -9.87 10.95 14.29
CA TRP A 199 -10.17 9.98 13.25
C TRP A 199 -9.27 10.10 12.02
N CYS A 200 -8.72 11.28 11.72
CA CYS A 200 -7.62 11.41 10.76
C CYS A 200 -6.40 10.62 11.22
N LEU A 201 -6.02 10.74 12.49
CA LEU A 201 -4.89 10.04 13.10
C LEU A 201 -5.11 8.51 13.07
N ALA A 202 -6.30 8.06 13.49
CA ALA A 202 -6.64 6.65 13.55
C ALA A 202 -6.71 5.98 12.18
N THR A 203 -7.35 6.64 11.22
CA THR A 203 -7.38 6.19 9.84
C THR A 203 -5.97 6.13 9.27
N ARG A 204 -5.13 7.13 9.56
CA ARG A 204 -3.77 7.17 9.02
C ARG A 204 -2.86 6.10 9.64
N ASP A 205 -3.03 5.74 10.90
CA ASP A 205 -2.33 4.59 11.52
C ASP A 205 -2.61 3.30 10.75
N VAL A 206 -3.88 3.02 10.43
CA VAL A 206 -4.26 1.84 9.64
C VAL A 206 -3.69 1.89 8.22
N ILE A 207 -3.82 3.03 7.51
CA ILE A 207 -3.33 3.16 6.13
C ILE A 207 -1.80 3.07 6.04
N CYS A 208 -1.06 3.69 6.97
CA CYS A 208 0.40 3.56 7.02
C CYS A 208 0.81 2.11 7.33
N SER A 209 0.13 1.46 8.25
CA SER A 209 0.37 0.04 8.57
C SER A 209 0.07 -0.88 7.38
N PHE A 210 -1.01 -0.62 6.65
CA PHE A 210 -1.34 -1.33 5.40
C PHE A 210 -0.24 -1.16 4.33
N ALA A 211 0.17 0.08 4.08
CA ALA A 211 1.15 0.39 3.03
C ALA A 211 2.55 -0.18 3.32
N LEU A 212 2.89 -0.40 4.60
CA LEU A 212 4.22 -0.83 5.04
C LEU A 212 4.25 -2.27 5.57
N SER A 213 3.17 -3.03 5.39
CA SER A 213 3.01 -4.40 5.88
C SER A 213 3.31 -4.51 7.38
N ARG A 214 2.64 -3.68 8.19
CA ARG A 214 2.75 -3.66 9.66
C ARG A 214 1.37 -3.78 10.30
N CYS A 215 1.35 -4.05 11.61
CA CYS A 215 0.11 -4.06 12.38
C CYS A 215 -0.32 -2.62 12.74
N PRO A 216 -1.61 -2.24 12.65
CA PRO A 216 -2.10 -0.98 13.19
C PRO A 216 -1.96 -0.94 14.72
N ARG A 217 -1.69 0.21 15.32
CA ARG A 217 -1.42 0.36 16.76
C ARG A 217 -2.68 0.60 17.58
N ILE A 218 -3.66 1.35 17.07
CA ILE A 218 -4.85 1.73 17.84
C ILE A 218 -5.78 0.53 18.01
N THR A 219 -6.22 0.26 19.25
CA THR A 219 -7.23 -0.78 19.55
C THR A 219 -8.53 -0.14 20.02
N ASP A 220 -9.65 -0.83 19.86
CA ASP A 220 -10.98 -0.34 20.26
C ASP A 220 -11.05 0.04 21.76
N ILE A 221 -10.29 -0.64 22.62
CA ILE A 221 -10.22 -0.35 24.06
C ILE A 221 -9.27 0.80 24.41
N SER A 222 -8.45 1.28 23.46
CA SER A 222 -7.43 2.30 23.72
C SER A 222 -7.94 3.75 23.63
N HIS A 223 -9.21 3.93 23.26
CA HIS A 223 -9.86 5.24 23.13
C HIS A 223 -11.35 5.15 23.47
N ASN A 224 -11.98 6.29 23.77
CA ASN A 224 -13.44 6.38 23.94
C ASN A 224 -14.06 7.53 23.11
N VAL A 225 -13.35 8.00 22.08
CA VAL A 225 -13.88 8.96 21.09
C VAL A 225 -14.98 8.30 20.25
N SER A 226 -16.17 8.91 20.19
CA SER A 226 -17.27 8.43 19.35
C SER A 226 -16.91 8.47 17.87
N MET A 227 -17.52 7.60 17.07
CA MET A 227 -17.40 7.63 15.61
C MET A 227 -17.76 9.02 15.07
N ILE A 228 -17.03 9.48 14.07
CA ILE A 228 -17.27 10.77 13.42
C ILE A 228 -18.64 10.79 12.73
N GLY A 229 -19.32 11.93 12.76
CA GLY A 229 -20.56 12.16 12.02
C GLY A 229 -20.46 13.34 11.04
N ILE A 230 -21.50 13.56 10.24
CA ILE A 230 -21.56 14.70 9.29
C ILE A 230 -21.60 16.03 10.07
N GLU A 231 -22.22 16.01 11.25
CA GLU A 231 -22.28 17.13 12.18
C GLU A 231 -20.90 17.57 12.67
N ASP A 232 -19.87 16.72 12.55
CA ASP A 232 -18.50 17.08 12.87
C ASP A 232 -17.84 17.91 11.77
N PHE A 233 -18.50 18.27 10.66
CA PHE A 233 -17.95 19.09 9.56
C PHE A 233 -18.59 20.48 9.51
N ASP A 234 -17.80 21.49 9.15
CA ASP A 234 -18.26 22.87 9.01
C ASP A 234 -18.35 23.23 7.51
N PHE A 235 -19.54 23.58 7.01
CA PHE A 235 -19.81 23.88 5.59
C PHE A 235 -19.77 25.38 5.27
N ASN A 236 -18.89 26.11 5.96
CA ASN A 236 -18.77 27.56 5.78
C ASN A 236 -18.11 27.87 4.42
N PRO A 237 -18.45 29.02 3.80
CA PRO A 237 -17.80 29.43 2.55
C PRO A 237 -16.29 29.52 2.74
N MET A 238 -15.55 28.75 1.96
CA MET A 238 -14.09 28.84 1.94
C MET A 238 -13.65 30.16 1.28
N PRO A 239 -12.47 30.70 1.64
CA PRO A 239 -11.89 31.83 0.92
C PRO A 239 -11.76 31.55 -0.59
N ALA A 240 -12.01 32.55 -1.44
CA ALA A 240 -12.04 32.39 -2.90
C ALA A 240 -10.78 31.75 -3.50
N ILE A 241 -9.60 32.01 -2.92
CA ILE A 241 -8.33 31.40 -3.37
C ILE A 241 -8.32 29.88 -3.20
N ILE A 242 -9.07 29.36 -2.22
CA ILE A 242 -9.12 27.94 -1.85
C ILE A 242 -10.35 27.24 -2.48
N GLN A 243 -11.34 28.01 -2.94
CA GLN A 243 -12.50 27.47 -3.64
C GLN A 243 -12.06 26.75 -4.92
N MET A 244 -12.56 25.52 -5.10
CA MET A 244 -12.22 24.67 -6.25
C MET A 244 -12.92 25.13 -7.54
N SER A 245 -14.05 25.83 -7.40
CA SER A 245 -14.80 26.49 -8.47
C SER A 245 -15.60 27.66 -7.88
N ASN A 246 -16.06 28.58 -8.73
CA ASN A 246 -16.96 29.69 -8.34
C ASN A 246 -18.30 29.19 -7.76
N SER A 247 -18.58 27.89 -7.84
CA SER A 247 -19.85 27.25 -7.52
C SER A 247 -19.65 25.94 -6.76
N GLN A 248 -18.71 25.90 -5.80
CA GLN A 248 -18.59 24.72 -4.92
C GLN A 248 -19.88 24.61 -4.09
N SER A 249 -20.81 23.76 -4.53
CA SER A 249 -22.15 23.69 -3.96
C SER A 249 -22.07 23.14 -2.54
N LEU A 250 -22.98 23.60 -1.67
CA LEU A 250 -23.16 23.02 -0.33
C LEU A 250 -23.36 21.49 -0.41
N CYS A 251 -24.08 21.04 -1.44
CA CYS A 251 -24.29 19.62 -1.74
C CYS A 251 -22.97 18.87 -1.93
N GLN A 252 -22.04 19.42 -2.70
CA GLN A 252 -20.73 18.80 -2.92
C GLN A 252 -19.91 18.69 -1.63
N GLN A 253 -19.87 19.75 -0.83
CA GLN A 253 -19.15 19.72 0.45
C GLN A 253 -19.73 18.64 1.39
N GLN A 254 -21.06 18.52 1.41
CA GLN A 254 -21.75 17.46 2.16
C GLN A 254 -21.43 16.07 1.61
N THR A 255 -21.36 15.89 0.28
CA THR A 255 -20.96 14.62 -0.33
C THR A 255 -19.55 14.22 0.08
N LEU A 256 -18.58 15.14 0.01
CA LEU A 256 -17.20 14.88 0.45
C LEU A 256 -17.13 14.54 1.95
N ALA A 257 -17.88 15.23 2.80
CA ALA A 257 -17.97 14.91 4.23
C ALA A 257 -18.57 13.51 4.47
N ARG A 258 -19.62 13.14 3.73
CA ARG A 258 -20.22 11.79 3.76
C ARG A 258 -19.20 10.74 3.35
N ILE A 259 -18.45 10.95 2.26
CA ILE A 259 -17.37 10.06 1.83
C ILE A 259 -16.33 9.91 2.94
N CYS A 260 -15.90 11.02 3.57
CA CYS A 260 -14.94 10.99 4.69
C CYS A 260 -15.44 10.13 5.87
N VAL A 261 -16.69 10.31 6.29
CA VAL A 261 -17.31 9.54 7.39
C VAL A 261 -17.34 8.05 7.06
N HIS A 262 -17.81 7.68 5.87
CA HIS A 262 -17.87 6.28 5.46
C HIS A 262 -16.48 5.67 5.27
N TYR A 263 -15.50 6.45 4.78
CA TYR A 263 -14.11 6.03 4.66
C TYR A 263 -13.50 5.72 6.04
N PHE A 264 -13.71 6.58 7.06
CA PHE A 264 -13.20 6.31 8.42
C PHE A 264 -13.83 5.06 9.04
N LYS A 265 -15.15 4.86 8.87
CA LYS A 265 -15.84 3.64 9.32
C LYS A 265 -15.28 2.38 8.65
N LEU A 266 -15.07 2.43 7.34
CA LEU A 266 -14.53 1.32 6.57
C LEU A 266 -13.09 0.98 6.97
N VAL A 267 -12.23 1.98 7.08
CA VAL A 267 -10.83 1.79 7.48
C VAL A 267 -10.73 1.28 8.92
N SER A 268 -11.68 1.62 9.79
CA SER A 268 -11.78 1.01 11.12
C SER A 268 -12.04 -0.50 11.04
N ILE A 269 -12.99 -0.94 10.21
CA ILE A 269 -13.25 -2.38 9.97
C ILE A 269 -12.01 -3.06 9.37
N PHE A 270 -11.39 -2.45 8.36
CA PHE A 270 -10.15 -2.93 7.75
C PHE A 270 -9.04 -3.14 8.79
N GLY A 271 -8.80 -2.15 9.65
CA GLY A 271 -7.78 -2.23 10.70
C GLY A 271 -8.03 -3.35 11.72
N LYS A 272 -9.29 -3.64 12.05
CA LYS A 272 -9.66 -4.76 12.93
C LYS A 272 -9.36 -6.11 12.28
N ILE A 273 -9.65 -6.25 10.99
CA ILE A 273 -9.31 -7.45 10.21
C ILE A 273 -7.79 -7.63 10.15
N CYS A 274 -7.03 -6.56 9.87
CA CYS A 274 -5.56 -6.62 9.87
C CYS A 274 -5.00 -7.19 11.18
N LYS A 275 -5.47 -6.69 12.33
CA LYS A 275 -5.01 -7.15 13.65
C LYS A 275 -5.35 -8.59 13.95
N ALA A 276 -6.54 -9.04 13.55
CA ALA A 276 -7.03 -10.37 13.87
C ALA A 276 -6.42 -11.45 12.97
N ALA A 277 -6.37 -11.19 11.66
CA ALA A 277 -6.01 -12.19 10.67
C ALA A 277 -4.53 -12.16 10.26
N TYR A 278 -3.82 -11.04 10.50
CA TYR A 278 -2.45 -10.85 10.04
C TYR A 278 -1.56 -10.46 11.22
N PRO A 279 -1.25 -11.41 12.12
CA PRO A 279 -0.41 -11.14 13.26
C PRO A 279 0.99 -10.69 12.83
N GLU A 280 1.63 -9.94 13.72
CA GLU A 280 3.00 -9.51 13.53
C GLU A 280 3.96 -10.70 13.71
N SER A 281 4.82 -10.90 12.73
CA SER A 281 5.94 -11.86 12.77
C SER A 281 7.02 -11.40 13.77
N GLY A 282 7.99 -12.27 14.08
CA GLY A 282 9.12 -11.93 14.96
C GLY A 282 9.94 -10.73 14.48
N SER A 283 9.80 -10.36 13.20
CA SER A 283 10.46 -9.23 12.57
C SER A 283 9.74 -7.87 12.67
N GLY A 284 8.54 -7.84 13.27
CA GLY A 284 7.71 -6.63 13.28
C GLY A 284 6.95 -6.38 11.97
N LYS A 285 6.86 -7.39 11.07
CA LYS A 285 6.11 -7.32 9.80
C LYS A 285 4.82 -8.13 9.88
N SER A 286 3.79 -7.67 9.19
CA SER A 286 2.48 -8.31 9.10
C SER A 286 2.18 -8.64 7.63
N SER A 287 1.66 -9.84 7.38
CA SER A 287 1.40 -10.38 6.04
C SER A 287 0.12 -9.85 5.37
N VAL A 288 -0.33 -8.64 5.73
CA VAL A 288 -1.55 -8.00 5.21
C VAL A 288 -1.57 -7.92 3.68
N LEU A 289 -0.41 -7.58 3.07
CA LEU A 289 -0.26 -7.72 1.63
C LEU A 289 -0.14 -9.22 1.32
N TYR A 290 1.02 -9.86 1.51
CA TYR A 290 1.19 -11.32 1.38
C TYR A 290 2.28 -11.84 2.34
N SER A 291 2.27 -13.14 2.71
CA SER A 291 3.36 -13.79 3.48
C SER A 291 4.28 -14.63 2.58
N SER A 292 5.53 -14.85 3.01
CA SER A 292 6.46 -15.78 2.35
C SER A 292 5.95 -17.23 2.38
N GLU A 293 5.38 -17.67 3.50
CA GLU A 293 4.78 -19.00 3.67
C GLU A 293 3.64 -19.26 2.67
N GLN A 294 2.82 -18.25 2.38
CA GLN A 294 1.76 -18.30 1.37
C GLN A 294 2.28 -18.20 -0.07
N LEU A 295 3.46 -17.60 -0.27
CA LEU A 295 4.20 -17.64 -1.53
C LEU A 295 4.89 -18.99 -1.75
N GLU A 296 5.16 -19.74 -0.68
CA GLU A 296 5.83 -21.05 -0.70
C GLU A 296 4.86 -22.24 -0.62
N GLY A 297 3.59 -21.99 -0.25
CA GLY A 297 2.53 -23.00 -0.20
C GLY A 297 2.50 -23.83 1.09
N MET A 298 3.08 -23.33 2.17
CA MET A 298 3.08 -23.97 3.50
C MET A 298 2.16 -23.20 4.45
N ASP A 299 0.92 -23.68 4.64
CA ASP A 299 0.01 -23.16 5.66
C ASP A 299 0.09 -24.06 6.90
N SER A 300 0.89 -23.69 7.91
CA SER A 300 0.87 -24.38 9.21
C SER A 300 0.68 -23.40 10.37
N ILE A 301 -0.56 -22.93 10.53
CA ILE A 301 -1.03 -22.25 11.75
C ILE A 301 -1.80 -23.27 12.59
N GLY A 302 -1.43 -23.40 13.87
CA GLY A 302 -2.05 -24.35 14.81
C GLY A 302 -3.57 -24.21 14.96
N GLY A 303 -4.26 -25.36 15.09
CA GLY A 303 -5.72 -25.49 14.96
C GLY A 303 -6.59 -24.60 15.86
N ASP A 304 -6.19 -24.37 17.12
CA ASP A 304 -6.99 -23.56 18.06
C ASP A 304 -7.02 -22.06 17.70
N ARG A 305 -5.92 -21.54 17.13
CA ARG A 305 -5.86 -20.14 16.68
C ARG A 305 -6.78 -19.93 15.48
N ASN A 306 -6.91 -20.93 14.62
CA ASN A 306 -7.73 -20.85 13.41
C ASN A 306 -9.23 -20.72 13.73
N LEU A 307 -9.74 -21.40 14.76
CA LEU A 307 -11.16 -21.31 15.14
C LEU A 307 -11.53 -19.93 15.71
N SER A 308 -10.67 -19.36 16.56
CA SER A 308 -10.89 -18.02 17.12
C SER A 308 -10.87 -16.94 16.03
N VAL A 309 -9.88 -17.01 15.13
CA VAL A 309 -9.78 -16.10 13.97
C VAL A 309 -10.98 -16.26 13.05
N ALA A 310 -11.42 -17.49 12.75
CA ALA A 310 -12.61 -17.73 11.92
C ALA A 310 -13.88 -17.09 12.49
N ASN A 311 -14.09 -17.17 13.81
CA ASN A 311 -15.23 -16.53 14.47
C ASN A 311 -15.13 -14.99 14.40
N GLN A 312 -13.94 -14.42 14.60
CA GLN A 312 -13.72 -12.98 14.44
C GLN A 312 -13.98 -12.53 13.00
N LEU A 313 -13.53 -13.29 12.00
CA LEU A 313 -13.78 -12.98 10.58
C LEU A 313 -15.28 -12.98 10.24
N LYS A 314 -16.07 -13.90 10.80
CA LYS A 314 -17.54 -13.87 10.64
C LYS A 314 -18.16 -12.61 11.24
N MET A 315 -17.68 -12.16 12.40
CA MET A 315 -18.14 -10.89 13.00
C MET A 315 -17.77 -9.69 12.12
N PHE A 316 -16.57 -9.66 11.56
CA PHE A 316 -16.14 -8.58 10.67
C PHE A 316 -16.88 -8.59 9.33
N GLN A 317 -17.23 -9.77 8.80
CA GLN A 317 -18.14 -9.88 7.65
C GLN A 317 -19.47 -9.20 7.94
N ALA A 318 -20.10 -9.52 9.08
CA ALA A 318 -21.37 -8.90 9.46
C ALA A 318 -21.26 -7.36 9.62
N GLN A 319 -20.15 -6.87 10.16
CA GLN A 319 -19.88 -5.42 10.24
C GLN A 319 -19.69 -4.78 8.87
N LEU A 320 -18.97 -5.44 7.96
CA LEU A 320 -18.76 -4.97 6.59
C LEU A 320 -20.07 -4.95 5.79
N ASP A 321 -20.91 -5.98 5.93
CA ASP A 321 -22.23 -6.06 5.30
C ASP A 321 -23.16 -4.98 5.83
N GLN A 322 -23.16 -4.76 7.15
CA GLN A 322 -23.92 -3.68 7.76
C GLN A 322 -23.46 -2.31 7.23
N TRP A 323 -22.15 -2.06 7.22
CA TRP A 323 -21.59 -0.84 6.64
C TRP A 323 -21.99 -0.70 5.17
N ARG A 324 -21.95 -1.77 4.36
CA ARG A 324 -22.31 -1.73 2.94
C ARG A 324 -23.76 -1.34 2.71
N ARG A 325 -24.68 -1.76 3.60
CA ARG A 325 -26.10 -1.36 3.60
C ARG A 325 -26.32 0.10 4.00
N GLU A 326 -25.46 0.64 4.86
CA GLU A 326 -25.54 2.04 5.32
C GLU A 326 -24.97 3.04 4.31
N VAL A 327 -24.07 2.62 3.42
CA VAL A 327 -23.45 3.51 2.42
C VAL A 327 -24.45 3.78 1.28
N PRO A 328 -24.85 5.04 1.06
CA PRO A 328 -25.75 5.39 -0.02
C PRO A 328 -25.15 5.10 -1.41
N ASP A 329 -26.01 4.72 -2.36
CA ASP A 329 -25.57 4.35 -3.72
C ASP A 329 -24.89 5.52 -4.46
N ASP A 330 -25.30 6.74 -4.15
CA ASP A 330 -24.71 7.96 -4.65
C ASP A 330 -23.32 8.26 -4.06
N LEU A 331 -22.64 7.37 -3.33
CA LEU A 331 -21.24 7.59 -2.89
C LEU A 331 -20.24 6.67 -3.57
N TRP A 332 -20.71 5.74 -4.40
CA TRP A 332 -19.84 4.79 -5.10
C TRP A 332 -19.22 5.41 -6.35
N HIS A 333 -18.14 4.78 -6.80
CA HIS A 333 -17.54 5.04 -8.09
C HIS A 333 -18.52 4.66 -9.21
N ASP A 334 -18.67 5.56 -10.18
CA ASP A 334 -19.43 5.32 -11.40
C ASP A 334 -18.59 5.74 -12.61
N SER A 335 -18.20 4.75 -13.42
CA SER A 335 -17.38 4.94 -14.62
C SER A 335 -18.02 5.91 -15.62
N ASN A 336 -19.36 5.98 -15.67
CA ASN A 336 -20.08 6.83 -16.62
C ASN A 336 -19.96 8.33 -16.29
N LEU A 337 -19.69 8.65 -15.03
CA LEU A 337 -19.64 10.03 -14.55
C LEU A 337 -18.27 10.69 -14.72
N LEU A 338 -17.27 10.02 -15.30
CA LEU A 338 -15.92 10.58 -15.42
C LEU A 338 -15.72 11.50 -16.63
N SER A 339 -16.61 11.42 -17.63
CA SER A 339 -16.49 12.21 -18.86
C SER A 339 -16.94 13.66 -18.68
N ASN A 340 -16.21 14.61 -19.30
CA ASN A 340 -16.54 16.05 -19.36
C ASN A 340 -16.72 16.77 -18.00
N LEU A 341 -16.08 16.29 -16.94
CA LEU A 341 -16.23 16.85 -15.60
C LEU A 341 -15.55 18.21 -15.42
N ASP A 342 -16.17 19.05 -14.60
CA ASP A 342 -15.55 20.27 -14.08
C ASP A 342 -14.45 19.97 -13.04
N GLY A 343 -13.73 21.01 -12.58
CA GLY A 343 -12.62 20.83 -11.65
C GLY A 343 -13.03 20.29 -10.26
N ALA A 344 -14.27 20.53 -9.84
CA ALA A 344 -14.79 20.15 -8.53
C ALA A 344 -15.40 18.74 -8.58
N GLU A 345 -16.19 18.42 -9.61
CA GLU A 345 -16.76 17.09 -9.84
C GLU A 345 -15.68 16.01 -9.93
N ARG A 346 -14.54 16.32 -10.58
CA ARG A 346 -13.36 15.43 -10.61
C ARG A 346 -12.87 15.03 -9.23
N VAL A 347 -12.88 15.97 -8.28
CA VAL A 347 -12.41 15.73 -6.90
C VAL A 347 -13.33 14.75 -6.20
N GLU A 348 -14.63 14.97 -6.35
CA GLU A 348 -15.63 14.07 -5.80
C GLU A 348 -15.48 12.65 -6.37
N GLN A 349 -15.32 12.50 -7.69
CA GLN A 349 -15.11 11.20 -8.33
C GLN A 349 -13.85 10.50 -7.85
N VAL A 350 -12.73 11.22 -7.73
CA VAL A 350 -11.48 10.65 -7.18
C VAL A 350 -11.69 10.09 -5.76
N HIS A 351 -12.46 10.78 -4.91
CA HIS A 351 -12.73 10.32 -3.55
C HIS A 351 -13.75 9.16 -3.49
N ARG A 352 -14.74 9.12 -4.40
CA ARG A 352 -15.63 7.95 -4.60
C ARG A 352 -14.84 6.72 -5.05
N GLY A 353 -13.89 6.90 -5.97
CA GLY A 353 -12.95 5.88 -6.42
C GLY A 353 -12.12 5.33 -5.26
N LEU A 354 -11.54 6.20 -4.43
CA LEU A 354 -10.80 5.80 -3.23
C LEU A 354 -11.65 4.97 -2.27
N LEU A 355 -12.88 5.42 -1.96
CA LEU A 355 -13.80 4.68 -1.08
C LEU A 355 -14.10 3.29 -1.63
N SER A 356 -14.38 3.21 -2.93
CA SER A 356 -14.71 1.96 -3.62
C SER A 356 -13.52 0.99 -3.66
N MET A 357 -12.32 1.47 -3.99
CA MET A 357 -11.10 0.64 -3.98
C MET A 357 -10.77 0.15 -2.56
N MET A 358 -10.95 0.99 -1.54
CA MET A 358 -10.73 0.60 -0.15
C MET A 358 -11.73 -0.47 0.31
N TYR A 359 -12.98 -0.43 -0.18
CA TYR A 359 -13.98 -1.45 0.11
C TYR A 359 -13.54 -2.81 -0.44
N TYR A 360 -13.16 -2.86 -1.71
CA TYR A 360 -12.67 -4.09 -2.33
C TYR A 360 -11.37 -4.59 -1.69
N ALA A 361 -10.47 -3.70 -1.28
CA ALA A 361 -9.29 -4.09 -0.47
C ALA A 361 -9.70 -4.75 0.85
N THR A 362 -10.75 -4.23 1.51
CA THR A 362 -11.32 -4.80 2.75
C THR A 362 -11.90 -6.19 2.51
N VAL A 363 -12.63 -6.39 1.41
CA VAL A 363 -13.14 -7.70 0.98
C VAL A 363 -11.99 -8.69 0.77
N MET A 364 -10.94 -8.28 0.06
CA MET A 364 -9.77 -9.14 -0.18
C MET A 364 -9.12 -9.61 1.13
N ILE A 365 -8.79 -8.68 2.04
CA ILE A 365 -8.10 -9.05 3.27
C ILE A 365 -8.97 -9.86 4.24
N LEU A 366 -10.30 -9.76 4.13
CA LEU A 366 -11.26 -10.52 4.95
C LEU A 366 -11.33 -12.00 4.52
N HIS A 367 -11.38 -12.24 3.20
CA HIS A 367 -11.57 -13.58 2.65
C HIS A 367 -10.26 -14.33 2.41
N ARG A 368 -9.14 -13.63 2.22
CA ARG A 368 -7.84 -14.23 1.94
C ARG A 368 -7.38 -15.30 2.96
N PRO A 369 -7.50 -15.10 4.29
CA PRO A 369 -7.13 -16.12 5.29
C PRO A 369 -7.99 -17.39 5.22
N GLN A 370 -9.16 -17.31 4.60
CA GLN A 370 -10.13 -18.41 4.55
C GLN A 370 -9.86 -19.36 3.35
N MET A 371 -9.01 -18.95 2.40
CA MET A 371 -8.67 -19.74 1.21
C MET A 371 -7.81 -20.99 1.49
N GLY A 372 -7.07 -21.03 2.62
CA GLY A 372 -6.20 -22.16 3.01
C GLY A 372 -6.80 -23.11 4.05
N ALA A 373 -7.80 -22.67 4.82
CA ALA A 373 -8.35 -23.40 5.97
C ALA A 373 -9.20 -24.64 5.61
N MET A 374 -9.53 -24.85 4.33
CA MET A 374 -10.40 -25.95 3.89
C MET A 374 -9.64 -27.26 3.59
N ASN A 375 -8.31 -27.23 3.55
CA ASN A 375 -7.49 -28.42 3.25
C ASN A 375 -7.11 -29.24 4.51
N THR A 376 -7.40 -28.72 5.71
CA THR A 376 -6.94 -29.29 6.99
C THR A 376 -7.96 -30.18 7.71
N THR A 377 -9.14 -30.44 7.15
CA THR A 377 -9.98 -31.52 7.68
C THR A 377 -9.41 -32.85 7.18
N GLY A 378 -8.52 -33.42 7.98
CA GLY A 378 -7.91 -34.73 7.77
C GLY A 378 -8.94 -35.83 7.62
N HIS A 379 -9.41 -36.03 6.40
CA HIS A 379 -9.81 -37.31 5.85
C HIS A 379 -9.19 -37.35 4.46
N SER A 380 -8.38 -38.37 4.22
CA SER A 380 -7.91 -38.78 2.90
C SER A 380 -9.12 -39.02 1.99
N VAL A 381 -9.64 -37.96 1.39
CA VAL A 381 -10.60 -38.05 0.30
C VAL A 381 -9.79 -37.93 -0.97
N ASN A 382 -9.86 -39.00 -1.76
CA ASN A 382 -9.30 -39.10 -3.09
C ASN A 382 -9.49 -37.78 -3.86
N ILE A 383 -8.47 -37.44 -4.65
CA ILE A 383 -8.46 -36.34 -5.63
C ILE A 383 -9.54 -36.63 -6.68
N THR A 384 -10.81 -36.47 -6.32
CA THR A 384 -11.89 -36.20 -7.23
C THR A 384 -12.09 -34.70 -7.17
N GLN A 385 -11.71 -34.04 -8.25
CA GLN A 385 -11.95 -32.63 -8.56
C GLN A 385 -13.24 -32.14 -7.90
N SER A 386 -13.13 -31.38 -6.81
CA SER A 386 -14.28 -30.64 -6.28
C SER A 386 -14.61 -29.55 -7.30
N THR A 387 -15.65 -29.80 -8.09
CA THR A 387 -16.20 -28.88 -9.10
C THR A 387 -16.95 -27.69 -8.50
N VAL A 388 -16.85 -27.46 -7.18
CA VAL A 388 -17.51 -26.36 -6.48
C VAL A 388 -16.51 -25.19 -6.32
N PRO A 389 -16.83 -23.97 -6.81
CA PRO A 389 -15.97 -22.81 -6.64
C PRO A 389 -15.73 -22.53 -5.15
N ASP A 390 -14.46 -22.36 -4.75
CA ASP A 390 -14.06 -21.88 -3.43
C ASP A 390 -14.55 -20.43 -3.24
N PRO A 391 -15.64 -20.18 -2.47
CA PRO A 391 -16.32 -18.88 -2.49
C PRO A 391 -15.41 -17.70 -2.04
N PRO A 392 -14.57 -17.83 -0.98
CA PRO A 392 -13.55 -16.84 -0.64
C PRO A 392 -12.62 -16.47 -1.80
N ARG A 393 -12.15 -17.44 -2.58
CA ARG A 393 -11.25 -17.20 -3.72
C ARG A 393 -11.93 -16.44 -4.84
N VAL A 394 -13.19 -16.76 -5.13
CA VAL A 394 -14.01 -16.03 -6.11
C VAL A 394 -14.18 -14.56 -5.70
N LEU A 395 -14.44 -14.31 -4.42
CA LEU A 395 -14.60 -12.95 -3.89
C LEU A 395 -13.30 -12.14 -3.94
N VAL A 396 -12.17 -12.75 -3.59
CA VAL A 396 -10.84 -12.10 -3.68
C VAL A 396 -10.52 -11.73 -5.13
N ARG A 397 -10.72 -12.65 -6.08
CA ARG A 397 -10.51 -12.40 -7.51
C ARG A 397 -11.41 -11.29 -8.03
N PHE A 398 -12.70 -11.36 -7.72
CA PHE A 398 -13.66 -10.33 -8.12
C PHE A 398 -13.24 -8.95 -7.59
N ALA A 399 -12.92 -8.85 -6.29
CA ALA A 399 -12.48 -7.60 -5.69
C ALA A 399 -11.21 -7.03 -6.35
N ALA A 400 -10.20 -7.86 -6.63
CA ALA A 400 -8.98 -7.46 -7.33
C ALA A 400 -9.27 -6.92 -8.75
N MET A 401 -10.16 -7.59 -9.48
CA MET A 401 -10.61 -7.13 -10.81
C MET A 401 -11.31 -5.78 -10.74
N GLN A 402 -12.21 -5.59 -9.77
CA GLN A 402 -12.94 -4.33 -9.59
C GLN A 402 -12.01 -3.17 -9.23
N MET A 403 -11.04 -3.37 -8.34
CA MET A 403 -10.04 -2.35 -8.00
C MET A 403 -9.22 -1.93 -9.22
N THR A 404 -8.82 -2.91 -10.03
CA THR A 404 -8.08 -2.67 -11.27
C THR A 404 -8.94 -1.92 -12.28
N GLN A 405 -10.22 -2.27 -12.39
CA GLN A 405 -11.15 -1.60 -13.29
C GLN A 405 -11.38 -0.14 -12.89
N ILE A 406 -11.65 0.14 -11.61
CA ILE A 406 -11.81 1.51 -11.10
C ILE A 406 -10.57 2.35 -11.43
N ALA A 407 -9.37 1.83 -11.15
CA ALA A 407 -8.13 2.53 -11.48
C ALA A 407 -7.92 2.72 -12.98
N MET A 408 -8.36 1.78 -13.82
CA MET A 408 -8.32 1.90 -15.27
C MET A 408 -9.27 2.97 -15.80
N ASP A 409 -10.43 3.17 -15.19
CA ASP A 409 -11.35 4.24 -15.57
C ASP A 409 -10.68 5.62 -15.35
N PHE A 410 -9.98 5.81 -14.23
CA PHE A 410 -9.17 7.02 -14.01
C PHE A 410 -7.96 7.12 -14.95
N TYR A 411 -7.36 6.00 -15.35
CA TYR A 411 -6.26 5.98 -16.32
C TYR A 411 -6.72 6.44 -17.70
N GLN A 412 -7.90 5.99 -18.14
CA GLN A 412 -8.48 6.36 -19.44
C GLN A 412 -8.82 7.86 -19.53
N GLU A 413 -9.15 8.47 -18.40
CA GLU A 413 -9.52 9.89 -18.30
C GLU A 413 -8.34 10.80 -17.87
N ASP A 414 -7.11 10.28 -17.81
CA ASP A 414 -5.89 11.01 -17.39
C ASP A 414 -5.97 11.61 -15.97
N LEU A 415 -6.60 10.87 -15.05
CA LEU A 415 -6.86 11.27 -13.67
C LEU A 415 -6.05 10.48 -12.63
N VAL A 416 -5.16 9.57 -13.04
CA VAL A 416 -4.36 8.75 -12.11
C VAL A 416 -3.50 9.61 -11.18
N GLU A 417 -2.93 10.71 -11.67
CA GLU A 417 -2.16 11.65 -10.84
C GLU A 417 -2.99 12.33 -9.73
N SER A 418 -4.33 12.30 -9.84
CA SER A 418 -5.20 12.84 -8.80
C SER A 418 -5.53 11.84 -7.69
N LEU A 419 -5.29 10.54 -7.91
CA LEU A 419 -5.58 9.48 -6.96
C LEU A 419 -4.67 9.54 -5.73
N ALA A 420 -5.22 9.17 -4.58
CA ALA A 420 -4.48 9.10 -3.33
C ALA A 420 -3.43 7.97 -3.35
N ALA A 421 -2.31 8.18 -2.64
CA ALA A 421 -1.26 7.17 -2.48
C ALA A 421 -1.79 5.82 -1.95
N THR A 422 -2.88 5.82 -1.16
CA THR A 422 -3.55 4.60 -0.69
C THR A 422 -3.99 3.68 -1.84
N CYS A 423 -4.36 4.25 -3.00
CA CYS A 423 -4.73 3.48 -4.18
C CYS A 423 -3.56 2.66 -4.73
N ILE A 424 -2.31 3.10 -4.51
CA ILE A 424 -1.12 2.32 -4.88
C ILE A 424 -1.05 1.03 -4.05
N SER A 425 -1.23 1.10 -2.73
CA SER A 425 -1.25 -0.10 -1.86
C SER A 425 -2.41 -1.04 -2.21
N CYS A 426 -3.57 -0.47 -2.54
CA CYS A 426 -4.72 -1.22 -3.07
C CYS A 426 -4.36 -1.97 -4.35
N LEU A 427 -3.70 -1.30 -5.31
CA LEU A 427 -3.28 -1.91 -6.57
C LEU A 427 -2.16 -2.93 -6.37
N ILE A 428 -1.26 -2.76 -5.40
CA ILE A 428 -0.25 -3.77 -5.06
C ILE A 428 -0.97 -5.05 -4.59
N LEU A 429 -1.93 -4.92 -3.68
CA LEU A 429 -2.73 -6.04 -3.21
C LEU A 429 -3.47 -6.76 -4.36
N ALA A 430 -4.09 -6.01 -5.28
CA ALA A 430 -4.74 -6.56 -6.46
C ALA A 430 -3.74 -7.24 -7.43
N SER A 431 -2.59 -6.59 -7.68
CA SER A 431 -1.55 -7.10 -8.58
C SER A 431 -1.01 -8.44 -8.12
N ILE A 432 -0.77 -8.60 -6.82
CA ILE A 432 -0.30 -9.88 -6.29
C ILE A 432 -1.38 -10.95 -6.47
N SER A 433 -2.67 -10.63 -6.25
CA SER A 433 -3.77 -11.55 -6.55
C SER A 433 -3.80 -11.98 -8.02
N HIS A 434 -3.60 -11.05 -8.96
CA HIS A 434 -3.51 -11.36 -10.38
C HIS A 434 -2.33 -12.27 -10.69
N ILE A 435 -1.17 -12.05 -10.06
CA ILE A 435 0.00 -12.92 -10.23
C ILE A 435 -0.31 -14.37 -9.81
N PHE A 436 -1.01 -14.57 -8.68
CA PHE A 436 -1.46 -15.90 -8.28
C PHE A 436 -2.46 -16.51 -9.27
N ASP A 437 -3.37 -15.71 -9.82
CA ASP A 437 -4.34 -16.18 -10.81
C ASP A 437 -3.70 -16.54 -12.17
N ILE A 438 -2.55 -15.95 -12.52
CA ILE A 438 -1.73 -16.37 -13.68
C ILE A 438 -1.23 -17.81 -13.51
N MET A 439 -1.09 -18.28 -12.27
CA MET A 439 -0.69 -19.67 -11.96
C MET A 439 -1.89 -20.63 -11.88
N SER A 440 -3.12 -20.16 -12.08
CA SER A 440 -4.32 -21.00 -12.07
C SER A 440 -4.26 -22.08 -13.15
N VAL A 441 -4.91 -23.23 -12.94
CA VAL A 441 -5.05 -24.26 -13.97
C VAL A 441 -6.06 -23.87 -15.07
N GLU A 442 -6.97 -22.94 -14.78
CA GLU A 442 -8.01 -22.49 -15.70
C GLU A 442 -7.48 -21.45 -16.68
N GLN A 443 -7.49 -21.76 -17.97
CA GLN A 443 -6.95 -20.88 -19.02
C GLN A 443 -7.66 -19.51 -19.08
N VAL A 444 -8.97 -19.48 -18.86
CA VAL A 444 -9.76 -18.24 -18.84
C VAL A 444 -9.27 -17.31 -17.72
N VAL A 445 -9.11 -17.85 -16.51
CA VAL A 445 -8.58 -17.11 -15.35
C VAL A 445 -7.17 -16.60 -15.63
N GLN A 446 -6.28 -17.45 -16.15
CA GLN A 446 -4.92 -17.02 -16.48
C GLN A 446 -4.92 -15.86 -17.49
N SER A 447 -5.74 -15.94 -18.54
CA SER A 447 -5.77 -14.95 -19.61
C SER A 447 -6.25 -13.58 -19.13
N GLU A 448 -7.31 -13.55 -18.32
CA GLU A 448 -7.83 -12.31 -17.74
C GLU A 448 -6.86 -11.73 -16.71
N ALA A 449 -6.23 -12.58 -15.88
CA ALA A 449 -5.25 -12.14 -14.89
C ALA A 449 -4.01 -11.50 -15.53
N ARG A 450 -3.50 -12.05 -16.65
CA ARG A 450 -2.41 -11.42 -17.42
C ARG A 450 -2.80 -10.02 -17.91
N LYS A 451 -3.98 -9.89 -18.51
CA LYS A 451 -4.50 -8.60 -18.98
C LYS A 451 -4.62 -7.59 -17.83
N LYS A 452 -5.17 -8.01 -16.69
CA LYS A 452 -5.35 -7.16 -15.51
C LYS A 452 -4.01 -6.76 -14.88
N LEU A 453 -3.02 -7.65 -14.87
CA LEU A 453 -1.68 -7.32 -14.38
C LEU A 453 -0.98 -6.28 -15.27
N GLU A 454 -1.11 -6.38 -16.59
CA GLU A 454 -0.57 -5.35 -17.51
C GLU A 454 -1.27 -3.99 -17.32
N GLN A 455 -2.58 -3.99 -17.06
CA GLN A 455 -3.31 -2.79 -16.65
C GLN A 455 -2.73 -2.19 -15.37
N CYS A 456 -2.48 -2.99 -14.33
CA CYS A 456 -1.84 -2.53 -13.11
C CYS A 456 -0.45 -1.91 -13.37
N ARG A 457 0.37 -2.52 -14.23
CA ARG A 457 1.68 -1.97 -14.62
C ARG A 457 1.54 -0.59 -15.26
N ALA A 458 0.64 -0.43 -16.22
CA ALA A 458 0.39 0.85 -16.89
C ALA A 458 -0.03 1.94 -15.88
N ILE A 459 -0.91 1.61 -14.93
CA ILE A 459 -1.34 2.52 -13.88
C ILE A 459 -0.18 2.88 -12.95
N PHE A 460 0.68 1.93 -12.55
CA PHE A 460 1.84 2.21 -11.71
C PHE A 460 2.88 3.10 -12.39
N HIS A 461 3.08 2.95 -13.70
CA HIS A 461 3.90 3.88 -14.48
C HIS A 461 3.32 5.29 -14.44
N ALA A 462 2.00 5.46 -14.60
CA ALA A 462 1.37 6.78 -14.47
C ALA A 462 1.52 7.37 -13.04
N PHE A 463 1.47 6.53 -11.99
CA PHE A 463 1.76 6.99 -10.62
C PHE A 463 3.22 7.42 -10.42
N ALA A 464 4.16 6.77 -11.09
CA ALA A 464 5.61 6.96 -10.87
C ALA A 464 6.08 8.38 -11.18
N ASP A 465 5.38 9.10 -12.07
CA ASP A 465 5.69 10.48 -12.43
C ASP A 465 5.49 11.46 -11.26
N GLN A 466 4.60 11.13 -10.32
CA GLN A 466 4.25 11.99 -9.21
C GLN A 466 4.66 11.42 -7.84
N GLN A 467 4.58 10.10 -7.67
CA GLN A 467 4.70 9.42 -6.39
C GLN A 467 5.66 8.23 -6.51
N ALA A 468 6.68 8.19 -5.63
CA ALA A 468 7.67 7.10 -5.62
C ALA A 468 7.03 5.71 -5.38
N GLY A 469 5.84 5.65 -4.79
CA GLY A 469 5.07 4.44 -4.62
C GLY A 469 4.71 3.72 -5.93
N GLY A 470 4.58 4.45 -7.05
CA GLY A 470 4.32 3.83 -8.36
C GLY A 470 5.47 2.94 -8.81
N LEU A 471 6.71 3.45 -8.74
CA LEU A 471 7.92 2.67 -9.01
C LEU A 471 8.06 1.48 -8.06
N TRP A 472 7.68 1.67 -6.80
CA TRP A 472 7.68 0.58 -5.83
C TRP A 472 6.72 -0.55 -6.22
N GLY A 473 5.49 -0.20 -6.63
CA GLY A 473 4.51 -1.19 -7.10
C GLY A 473 5.02 -2.02 -8.27
N LEU A 474 5.70 -1.39 -9.24
CA LEU A 474 6.36 -2.09 -10.35
C LEU A 474 7.44 -3.06 -9.86
N GLY A 475 8.32 -2.60 -8.96
CA GLY A 475 9.38 -3.43 -8.38
C GLY A 475 8.83 -4.65 -7.64
N VAL A 476 7.70 -4.50 -6.93
CA VAL A 476 7.01 -5.62 -6.25
C VAL A 476 6.51 -6.65 -7.27
N ILE A 477 5.87 -6.21 -8.36
CA ILE A 477 5.39 -7.11 -9.42
C ILE A 477 6.55 -7.89 -10.03
N ASP A 478 7.61 -7.18 -10.44
CA ASP A 478 8.75 -7.79 -11.14
C ASP A 478 9.45 -8.82 -10.26
N TYR A 479 9.61 -8.52 -8.97
CA TYR A 479 10.21 -9.42 -8.02
C TYR A 479 9.40 -10.71 -7.79
N ILE A 480 8.09 -10.59 -7.56
CA ILE A 480 7.26 -11.79 -7.30
C ILE A 480 7.23 -12.67 -8.57
N MET A 481 7.06 -12.06 -9.74
CA MET A 481 7.11 -12.76 -11.02
C MET A 481 8.44 -13.48 -11.25
N PHE A 482 9.55 -12.81 -10.98
CA PHE A 482 10.89 -13.40 -11.06
C PHE A 482 11.00 -14.63 -10.15
N ARG A 483 10.64 -14.50 -8.87
CA ARG A 483 10.68 -15.58 -7.89
C ARG A 483 9.85 -16.80 -8.28
N LEU A 484 8.62 -16.58 -8.76
CA LEU A 484 7.73 -17.68 -9.17
C LEU A 484 8.28 -18.45 -10.38
N LYS A 485 8.89 -17.75 -11.34
CA LYS A 485 9.58 -18.40 -12.49
C LYS A 485 10.75 -19.27 -12.02
N HIS A 486 11.56 -18.77 -11.08
CA HIS A 486 12.69 -19.51 -10.52
C HIS A 486 12.25 -20.75 -9.72
N GLN A 487 11.19 -20.66 -8.91
CA GLN A 487 10.65 -21.82 -8.19
C GLN A 487 10.12 -22.91 -9.15
N GLN A 488 9.45 -22.51 -10.23
CA GLN A 488 9.02 -23.47 -11.26
C GLN A 488 10.19 -24.14 -11.98
N PHE A 489 11.30 -23.42 -12.16
CA PHE A 489 12.52 -23.97 -12.77
C PHE A 489 13.18 -25.01 -11.86
N HIS A 490 13.35 -24.72 -10.56
CA HIS A 490 13.91 -25.68 -9.60
C HIS A 490 13.03 -26.92 -9.41
N ARG A 491 11.70 -26.77 -9.33
CA ARG A 491 10.78 -27.92 -9.30
C ARG A 491 10.85 -28.81 -10.54
N LYS A 492 11.25 -28.27 -11.71
CA LYS A 492 11.45 -29.08 -12.93
C LYS A 492 12.77 -29.85 -12.92
N ILE A 493 13.80 -29.32 -12.25
CA ILE A 493 15.11 -30.00 -12.11
C ILE A 493 14.99 -31.17 -11.14
N ASP A 494 14.31 -31.00 -10.00
CA ASP A 494 14.10 -32.07 -9.02
C ASP A 494 13.21 -33.22 -9.53
N VAL A 495 12.48 -33.02 -10.62
CA VAL A 495 11.59 -34.04 -11.25
C VAL A 495 12.27 -34.74 -12.44
N THR A 496 13.53 -34.42 -12.77
CA THR A 496 14.31 -35.24 -13.71
C THR A 496 15.00 -36.38 -12.95
N PRO A 497 14.66 -37.66 -13.18
CA PRO A 497 15.39 -38.75 -12.55
C PRO A 497 16.78 -38.78 -13.18
N PHE A 498 17.81 -38.58 -12.36
CA PHE A 498 19.17 -38.96 -12.70
C PHE A 498 19.17 -40.49 -12.93
N GLN A 499 19.07 -40.94 -14.19
CA GLN A 499 19.60 -42.24 -14.59
C GLN A 499 21.13 -42.11 -14.66
N GLY A 500 21.74 -42.00 -13.49
CA GLY A 500 23.18 -42.07 -13.30
C GLY A 500 23.57 -43.49 -12.97
N ASN A 501 24.07 -44.19 -13.98
CA ASN A 501 24.71 -45.49 -13.85
C ASN A 501 26.03 -45.30 -13.06
N SER A 502 26.11 -45.79 -11.83
CA SER A 502 27.38 -45.84 -11.11
C SER A 502 27.42 -47.00 -10.11
N ASN A 503 28.27 -47.97 -10.46
CA ASN A 503 28.78 -49.03 -9.61
C ASN A 503 29.27 -48.48 -8.26
N SER A 504 28.76 -49.01 -7.16
CA SER A 504 29.33 -48.82 -5.83
C SER A 504 30.25 -49.99 -5.49
N LEU A 505 31.55 -49.71 -5.43
CA LEU A 505 32.54 -50.52 -4.72
C LEU A 505 32.50 -50.18 -3.22
N SER A 506 32.51 -51.25 -2.43
CA SER A 506 32.60 -51.40 -0.98
C SER A 506 33.46 -50.38 -0.20
N LEU A 507 33.03 -50.04 1.02
CA LEU A 507 33.86 -50.18 2.22
C LEU A 507 33.03 -50.22 3.52
N GLU A 508 33.34 -51.23 4.33
CA GLU A 508 32.65 -51.67 5.55
C GLU A 508 32.87 -50.76 6.76
N ARG A 509 31.88 -50.73 7.67
CA ARG A 509 32.17 -50.77 9.12
C ARG A 509 30.99 -51.36 9.91
N SER A 510 31.12 -52.67 10.16
CA SER A 510 30.79 -53.42 11.37
C SER A 510 29.74 -52.85 12.35
N ASN A 511 28.68 -53.63 12.58
CA ASN A 511 28.36 -54.15 13.91
C ASN A 511 27.49 -55.42 13.83
N GLU A 512 27.86 -56.38 14.65
CA GLU A 512 27.31 -57.74 14.81
C GLU A 512 25.90 -57.74 15.39
N ALA A 513 25.05 -58.68 14.93
CA ALA A 513 24.31 -59.61 15.80
C ALA A 513 23.37 -60.54 14.98
N SER A 514 23.78 -61.81 14.91
CA SER A 514 22.97 -63.03 15.13
C SER A 514 21.73 -63.38 14.29
N ILE A 515 21.84 -64.56 13.62
CA ILE A 515 20.85 -65.66 13.52
C ILE A 515 19.64 -65.35 12.61
N SER A 516 19.21 -66.14 11.62
CA SER A 516 19.39 -67.56 11.25
C SER A 516 19.05 -67.74 9.77
N ASP A 517 19.58 -68.83 9.22
CA ASP A 517 19.28 -69.43 7.93
C ASP A 517 17.78 -69.50 7.58
N ASP A 518 17.45 -69.28 6.31
CA ASP A 518 16.87 -70.38 5.52
C ASP A 518 16.97 -70.16 4.01
N VAL A 519 17.37 -71.26 3.39
CA VAL A 519 17.62 -71.48 1.97
C VAL A 519 16.30 -71.89 1.31
N ASN A 520 15.90 -71.25 0.19
CA ASN A 520 15.72 -72.01 -1.05
C ASN A 520 15.54 -71.12 -2.29
N ALA A 521 16.32 -71.48 -3.30
CA ALA A 521 16.16 -71.08 -4.68
C ALA A 521 14.95 -71.78 -5.31
N GLN A 522 14.33 -71.17 -6.31
CA GLN A 522 14.24 -71.79 -7.64
C GLN A 522 13.72 -70.83 -8.69
N ASP A 523 14.50 -70.77 -9.76
CA ASP A 523 14.24 -70.20 -11.07
C ASP A 523 12.87 -70.57 -11.65
N GLN A 524 12.31 -69.69 -12.50
CA GLN A 524 12.16 -70.04 -13.92
C GLN A 524 11.82 -68.83 -14.79
N LEU A 525 12.64 -68.69 -15.83
CA LEU A 525 12.51 -67.83 -17.01
C LEU A 525 11.31 -68.23 -17.89
N HIS A 526 10.63 -67.25 -18.50
CA HIS A 526 10.50 -67.11 -19.97
C HIS A 526 9.68 -65.84 -20.31
N THR A 527 10.28 -64.82 -20.91
CA THR A 527 10.46 -64.59 -22.36
C THR A 527 9.20 -64.06 -23.07
N ASN A 528 9.26 -62.76 -23.37
CA ASN A 528 8.77 -62.00 -24.54
C ASN A 528 7.56 -62.52 -25.34
N HIS A 529 6.62 -61.62 -25.67
CA HIS A 529 6.50 -61.13 -27.05
C HIS A 529 5.57 -59.91 -27.18
N ILE A 530 6.11 -58.92 -27.90
CA ILE A 530 5.44 -57.76 -28.51
C ILE A 530 4.55 -58.26 -29.67
N LEU A 531 3.37 -57.64 -29.87
CA LEU A 531 2.90 -57.18 -31.18
C LEU A 531 1.65 -56.30 -31.06
N ALA A 532 1.74 -55.13 -31.67
CA ALA A 532 0.66 -54.21 -31.97
C ALA A 532 -0.09 -54.65 -33.23
N THR A 533 -1.38 -54.37 -33.32
CA THR A 533 -2.09 -54.15 -34.59
C THR A 533 -3.21 -53.14 -34.43
N THR A 534 -3.17 -52.16 -35.31
CA THR A 534 -4.14 -51.13 -35.66
C THR A 534 -5.37 -51.67 -36.41
N ASP A 535 -6.44 -50.87 -36.37
CA ASP A 535 -7.54 -50.63 -37.35
C ASP A 535 -8.93 -50.77 -36.70
N SER A 536 -10.03 -50.10 -37.08
CA SER A 536 -10.35 -48.98 -37.98
C SER A 536 -11.89 -48.95 -38.08
N SER A 537 -12.52 -47.77 -38.00
CA SER A 537 -13.79 -47.40 -38.69
C SER A 537 -15.13 -48.11 -38.38
N ARG A 538 -16.16 -47.33 -37.98
CA ARG A 538 -17.42 -47.14 -38.76
C ARG A 538 -18.33 -46.03 -38.20
N LYS A 539 -19.00 -45.30 -39.10
CA LYS A 539 -19.96 -44.19 -38.90
C LYS A 539 -21.44 -44.66 -38.97
N GLN A 540 -22.34 -43.70 -38.68
CA GLN A 540 -23.76 -43.54 -39.10
C GLN A 540 -24.83 -44.23 -38.22
N ASP A 541 -26.05 -43.73 -37.95
CA ASP A 541 -26.79 -42.50 -38.29
C ASP A 541 -28.07 -42.40 -37.39
N THR A 542 -28.54 -41.16 -37.14
CA THR A 542 -29.93 -40.60 -37.07
C THR A 542 -31.09 -41.08 -36.16
N GLU A 543 -31.84 -40.04 -35.69
CA GLU A 543 -33.27 -39.93 -35.27
C GLU A 543 -33.70 -40.54 -33.92
N GLY A 544 -34.45 -39.91 -33.01
CA GLY A 544 -35.22 -38.67 -32.92
C GLY A 544 -36.52 -38.96 -32.13
N PHE A 545 -36.81 -38.28 -31.00
CA PHE A 545 -38.17 -37.94 -30.49
C PHE A 545 -38.13 -37.17 -29.14
N SER A 546 -38.99 -36.14 -29.09
CA SER A 546 -39.50 -35.24 -28.03
C SER A 546 -39.77 -35.85 -26.63
N ASN A 547 -39.92 -35.17 -25.47
CA ASN A 547 -40.32 -33.81 -25.08
C ASN A 547 -40.03 -33.66 -23.56
N GLY A 548 -39.78 -32.44 -23.04
CA GLY A 548 -39.80 -32.21 -21.57
C GLY A 548 -39.13 -30.93 -21.06
N SER A 549 -39.88 -29.83 -21.08
CA SER A 549 -39.77 -28.58 -20.28
C SER A 549 -38.65 -28.43 -19.22
N SER A 550 -37.88 -27.34 -19.27
CA SER A 550 -37.84 -26.28 -18.22
C SER A 550 -36.73 -25.24 -18.42
N SER A 551 -37.11 -23.97 -18.20
CA SER A 551 -36.30 -22.81 -17.79
C SER A 551 -35.04 -22.42 -18.57
N THR A 552 -35.22 -21.47 -19.49
CA THR A 552 -34.19 -20.59 -20.04
C THR A 552 -33.58 -19.66 -18.99
N SER A 553 -32.28 -19.73 -18.76
CA SER A 553 -31.49 -18.59 -18.29
C SER A 553 -30.36 -18.34 -19.30
N HIS A 554 -30.43 -17.18 -19.95
CA HIS A 554 -29.52 -16.77 -21.00
C HIS A 554 -28.14 -16.42 -20.43
N ILE A 555 -27.12 -17.10 -20.93
CA ILE A 555 -25.72 -16.70 -20.86
C ILE A 555 -25.52 -15.49 -21.77
N PRO A 556 -24.97 -14.35 -21.31
CA PRO A 556 -24.58 -13.29 -22.23
C PRO A 556 -23.27 -13.65 -22.94
N VAL A 557 -23.34 -13.75 -24.25
CA VAL A 557 -22.22 -13.88 -25.18
C VAL A 557 -21.58 -12.50 -25.38
N PHE A 558 -20.25 -12.43 -25.29
CA PHE A 558 -19.45 -11.22 -25.53
C PHE A 558 -19.25 -10.95 -27.03
N PRO A 559 -19.33 -9.69 -27.49
CA PRO A 559 -18.61 -9.23 -28.66
C PRO A 559 -17.26 -8.58 -28.29
N SER A 560 -16.20 -8.99 -28.99
CA SER A 560 -14.80 -8.50 -29.00
C SER A 560 -14.53 -7.83 -30.38
N PRO A 561 -13.32 -7.36 -30.79
CA PRO A 561 -12.22 -6.58 -30.20
C PRO A 561 -11.81 -5.36 -31.09
N ARG A 562 -11.02 -4.40 -30.58
CA ARG A 562 -10.12 -3.53 -31.38
C ARG A 562 -8.91 -3.12 -30.51
N GLN A 563 -7.63 -3.38 -30.77
CA GLN A 563 -6.83 -4.12 -31.75
C GLN A 563 -5.64 -4.75 -30.98
N PRO A 564 -4.97 -5.79 -31.50
CA PRO A 564 -3.77 -6.36 -30.90
C PRO A 564 -2.54 -5.48 -31.19
N PHE A 565 -1.81 -5.06 -30.16
CA PHE A 565 -0.43 -4.62 -30.38
C PHE A 565 0.44 -5.84 -30.58
N GLY A 566 1.10 -5.89 -31.74
CA GLY A 566 2.07 -6.92 -32.09
C GLY A 566 3.19 -6.95 -31.05
N PHE A 567 3.40 -8.14 -30.50
CA PHE A 567 4.53 -8.46 -29.66
C PHE A 567 5.77 -8.48 -30.56
N ASN A 568 6.67 -7.51 -30.41
CA ASN A 568 8.05 -7.63 -30.88
C ASN A 568 8.91 -7.86 -29.63
N GLU A 569 9.34 -9.11 -29.43
CA GLU A 569 10.43 -9.46 -28.50
C GLU A 569 11.75 -8.96 -29.08
N SER A 570 12.00 -7.66 -28.94
CA SER A 570 13.32 -7.06 -29.09
C SER A 570 13.19 -5.63 -28.62
N PHE A 571 14.18 -5.15 -27.86
CA PHE A 571 14.24 -3.84 -27.17
C PHE A 571 13.79 -3.83 -25.70
N LEU A 572 14.47 -4.63 -24.87
CA LEU A 572 14.92 -4.13 -23.57
C LEU A 572 16.32 -3.55 -23.78
N PRO A 573 16.57 -2.23 -23.64
CA PRO A 573 17.92 -1.75 -23.45
C PRO A 573 18.41 -2.27 -22.09
N GLY A 574 19.56 -2.92 -22.11
CA GLY A 574 20.10 -3.71 -21.01
C GLY A 574 20.06 -3.02 -19.64
N LEU A 575 19.28 -3.60 -18.74
CA LEU A 575 19.63 -3.68 -17.33
C LEU A 575 20.31 -5.04 -17.15
N SER A 576 21.62 -5.00 -16.87
CA SER A 576 22.43 -6.15 -16.48
C SER A 576 21.72 -6.96 -15.40
N LEU A 577 21.38 -8.21 -15.72
CA LEU A 577 20.58 -9.11 -14.88
C LEU A 577 21.34 -9.73 -13.69
N ASP A 578 22.57 -9.25 -13.43
CA ASP A 578 23.47 -9.78 -12.39
C ASP A 578 23.64 -8.87 -11.17
N GLN A 579 22.79 -7.83 -11.00
CA GLN A 579 22.81 -7.06 -9.76
C GLN A 579 21.92 -7.72 -8.69
N PRO A 580 22.43 -7.99 -7.48
CA PRO A 580 21.57 -8.39 -6.37
C PRO A 580 20.49 -7.33 -6.17
N LEU A 581 19.23 -7.76 -6.09
CA LEU A 581 18.11 -6.88 -5.77
C LEU A 581 18.36 -6.19 -4.43
N PRO A 582 17.94 -4.92 -4.25
CA PRO A 582 18.19 -4.20 -3.01
C PRO A 582 17.56 -4.95 -1.82
N ASP A 583 18.29 -5.10 -0.71
CA ASP A 583 17.85 -5.69 0.58
C ASP A 583 16.46 -5.19 1.06
N ASN A 584 16.10 -4.01 0.56
CA ASN A 584 14.89 -3.23 0.72
C ASN A 584 13.60 -4.00 0.40
N LEU A 585 13.59 -4.83 -0.65
CA LEU A 585 12.40 -5.59 -1.07
C LEU A 585 12.22 -6.88 -0.29
N MET A 586 13.36 -7.48 0.13
CA MET A 586 13.40 -8.63 1.04
C MET A 586 12.81 -8.27 2.41
N SER A 587 13.14 -7.09 2.96
CA SER A 587 12.59 -6.62 4.24
C SER A 587 11.09 -6.27 4.21
N PHE A 588 10.52 -5.94 3.04
CA PHE A 588 9.11 -5.57 2.89
C PHE A 588 8.16 -6.77 2.95
N LEU A 589 8.63 -7.95 2.51
CA LEU A 589 7.87 -9.21 2.53
C LEU A 589 8.12 -10.05 3.80
N GLY A 590 9.06 -9.63 4.65
CA GLY A 590 9.40 -10.26 5.93
C GLY A 590 10.76 -11.02 5.89
N PRO A 591 11.51 -11.08 7.00
CA PRO A 591 12.81 -11.74 7.11
C PRO A 591 12.76 -13.17 7.69
N ASP A 592 11.58 -13.79 7.88
CA ASP A 592 11.48 -15.23 8.21
C ASP A 592 11.92 -16.14 7.04
N ILE A 593 12.48 -15.54 5.99
CA ILE A 593 13.19 -16.22 4.93
C ILE A 593 14.61 -16.52 5.41
N ALA A 594 14.75 -17.55 6.24
CA ALA A 594 16.05 -18.13 6.54
C ALA A 594 16.58 -18.83 5.28
N TRP A 595 17.66 -18.29 4.70
CA TRP A 595 18.31 -18.84 3.51
C TRP A 595 19.53 -19.68 3.90
N LEU A 596 19.76 -20.77 3.17
CA LEU A 596 21.07 -21.39 3.05
C LEU A 596 22.03 -20.36 2.42
N GLU A 597 23.16 -20.12 3.06
CA GLU A 597 24.21 -19.20 2.61
C GLU A 597 24.61 -19.48 1.15
N PHE A 598 24.68 -18.42 0.33
CA PHE A 598 25.38 -18.49 -0.95
C PHE A 598 26.89 -18.60 -0.67
N PRO A 599 27.63 -19.55 -1.27
CA PRO A 599 29.08 -19.56 -1.15
C PRO A 599 29.66 -18.30 -1.83
N ASN A 600 30.48 -17.55 -1.10
CA ASN A 600 31.19 -16.37 -1.60
C ASN A 600 32.02 -16.71 -2.86
N PRO A 601 31.86 -15.98 -3.97
CA PRO A 601 32.73 -16.11 -5.13
C PRO A 601 33.90 -15.11 -5.01
N CYS A 602 34.77 -15.28 -4.02
CA CYS A 602 36.05 -14.57 -4.01
C CYS A 602 37.01 -15.25 -3.02
N GLU A 603 37.82 -16.18 -3.51
CA GLU A 603 39.21 -16.42 -3.07
C GLU A 603 39.75 -17.67 -3.78
N THR A 604 40.55 -17.46 -4.82
CA THR A 604 41.73 -18.26 -5.20
C THR A 604 42.39 -17.55 -6.39
N LEU A 605 42.90 -16.35 -6.11
CA LEU A 605 44.04 -15.82 -6.86
C LEU A 605 45.27 -16.16 -6.03
N ASP A 606 46.06 -17.09 -6.55
CA ASP A 606 47.40 -17.41 -6.08
C ASP A 606 48.21 -16.12 -5.88
N VAL A 607 48.56 -15.83 -4.63
CA VAL A 607 49.70 -14.96 -4.32
C VAL A 607 50.57 -15.71 -3.32
N MET A 608 51.63 -16.30 -3.86
CA MET A 608 52.80 -16.73 -3.12
C MET A 608 53.24 -15.62 -2.16
N SER A 609 53.14 -15.86 -0.85
CA SER A 609 53.83 -15.06 0.15
C SER A 609 55.16 -15.73 0.47
N TRP A 610 56.24 -15.06 0.08
CA TRP A 610 57.58 -15.34 0.57
C TRP A 610 57.64 -14.99 2.06
N SER A 611 57.99 -15.98 2.89
CA SER A 611 58.31 -15.81 4.30
C SER A 611 59.73 -15.26 4.44
N GLY A 612 59.83 -14.01 4.89
CA GLY A 612 61.06 -13.40 5.37
C GLY A 612 60.95 -13.06 6.85
N THR A 613 61.23 -14.03 7.72
CA THR A 613 61.56 -13.80 9.13
C THR A 613 63.08 -13.86 9.28
N GLY A 614 63.72 -12.73 9.58
CA GLY A 614 65.10 -12.69 10.07
C GLY A 614 65.09 -12.65 11.60
N GLY A 615 65.83 -13.57 12.23
CA GLY A 615 66.06 -13.60 13.67
C GLY A 615 66.52 -14.96 14.18
N GLY A 616 67.78 -15.32 13.88
CA GLY A 616 68.45 -16.55 14.29
C GLY A 616 69.64 -16.82 13.39
#